data_AF-F7KZW9-F1
#
_entry.id   AF-F7KZW9-F1
#
_cell.length_a   1.000
_cell.length_b   1.000
_cell.length_c   1.000
_cell.angle_alpha   90.00
_cell.angle_beta   90.00
_cell.angle_gamma   90.00
#
_symmetry.space_group_name_H-M   'P 1'
#
loop_
_entity.id
_entity.type
_entity.pdbx_description
1 polymer ?
#
loop_
_entity_poly.entity_id
_entity_poly.type
_entity_poly.pdbx_seq_one_letter_code
_entity_poly.pdbx_strand_id
1 'polypeptide(L)' 'MTVQEMRKSLEKQLEKFPFFISTKDSANFLGISKSNLIKKTESGEIKSIRNGNLIKIPKECLIEYVLNAM' A
#
# COMPACT_ATOMS: atom_id res chain seq x y z
N MET A 1 -21.29 2.32 1.67
CA MET A 1 -20.27 2.40 0.60
C MET A 1 -19.91 0.98 0.24
N THR A 2 -20.14 0.56 -1.00
CA THR A 2 -19.84 -0.81 -1.43
C THR A 2 -18.33 -0.98 -1.64
N VAL A 3 -17.82 -2.21 -1.50
CA VAL A 3 -16.39 -2.53 -1.70
C VAL A 3 -15.88 -2.08 -3.08
N GLN A 4 -16.76 -2.16 -4.10
CA GLN A 4 -16.46 -1.72 -5.47
C GLN A 4 -16.27 -0.19 -5.58
N GLU A 5 -17.11 0.60 -4.90
CA GLU A 5 -16.97 2.06 -4.87
C GLU A 5 -15.70 2.49 -4.13
N MET A 6 -15.35 1.80 -3.04
CA MET A 6 -14.09 2.02 -2.31
C MET A 6 -12.87 1.73 -3.17
N ARG A 7 -12.85 0.56 -3.84
CA ARG A 7 -11.76 0.18 -4.74
C ARG A 7 -11.53 1.26 -5.79
N LYS A 8 -12.59 1.69 -6.47
CA LYS A 8 -12.53 2.73 -7.50
C LYS A 8 -12.01 4.06 -6.97
N SER A 9 -12.39 4.43 -5.74
CA SER A 9 -11.86 5.61 -5.06
C SER A 9 -10.36 5.50 -4.77
N LEU A 10 -9.91 4.36 -4.24
CA LEU A 10 -8.49 4.09 -3.96
C LEU A 10 -7.66 4.08 -5.24
N GLU A 11 -8.13 3.43 -6.30
CA GLU A 11 -7.49 3.41 -7.61
C GLU A 11 -7.31 4.82 -8.17
N LYS A 12 -8.34 5.67 -8.07
CA LYS A 12 -8.28 7.07 -8.52
C LYS A 12 -7.27 7.89 -7.72
N GLN A 13 -7.15 7.65 -6.41
CA GLN A 13 -6.13 8.31 -5.58
C GLN A 13 -4.72 7.84 -5.93
N LEU A 14 -4.57 6.56 -6.23
CA LEU A 14 -3.30 5.90 -6.56
C LEU A 14 -2.85 6.11 -8.01
N GLU A 15 -3.72 6.61 -8.90
CA GLU A 15 -3.40 6.90 -10.30
C GLU A 15 -2.23 7.89 -10.47
N LYS A 16 -2.04 8.79 -9.50
CA LYS A 16 -0.94 9.76 -9.46
C LYS A 16 0.42 9.12 -9.16
N PHE A 17 0.43 7.90 -8.67
CA PHE A 17 1.64 7.20 -8.28
C PHE A 17 2.06 6.18 -9.35
N PRO A 18 3.36 5.88 -9.47
CA PRO A 18 3.83 4.76 -10.28
C PRO A 18 3.26 3.43 -9.74
N PHE A 19 3.30 2.38 -10.58
CA PHE A 19 2.85 1.04 -10.18
C PHE A 19 3.51 0.56 -8.88
N PHE A 20 4.79 0.87 -8.70
CA PHE A 20 5.56 0.58 -7.49
C PHE A 20 5.74 1.85 -6.66
N ILE A 21 5.17 1.84 -5.46
CA ILE A 21 5.16 2.97 -4.55
C ILE A 21 6.29 2.80 -3.53
N SER A 22 6.95 3.91 -3.19
CA SER A 22 8.00 3.92 -2.18
C SER A 22 7.41 3.71 -0.78
N THR A 23 8.19 3.16 0.15
CA THR A 23 7.76 3.04 1.56
C THR A 23 7.35 4.37 2.17
N LYS A 24 7.92 5.50 1.74
CA LYS A 24 7.54 6.83 2.23
C LYS A 24 6.13 7.19 1.78
N ASP A 25 5.86 7.04 0.48
CA ASP A 25 4.57 7.43 -0.09
C ASP A 25 3.46 6.47 0.36
N SER A 26 3.74 5.17 0.45
CA SER A 26 2.81 4.18 0.99
C SER A 26 2.46 4.44 2.45
N ALA A 27 3.44 4.85 3.27
CA ALA A 27 3.22 5.19 4.67
C ALA A 27 2.33 6.45 4.80
N ASN A 28 2.62 7.47 3.98
CA ASN A 28 1.82 8.69 3.91
C ASN A 28 0.38 8.40 3.47
N PHE A 29 0.20 7.54 2.45
CA PHE A 29 -1.11 7.15 1.95
C PHE A 29 -1.94 6.43 3.00
N LEU A 30 -1.33 5.49 3.74
CA LEU A 30 -2.00 4.74 4.81
C LEU A 30 -2.15 5.52 6.12
N GLY A 31 -1.52 6.70 6.25
CA GLY A 31 -1.52 7.47 7.48
C GLY A 31 -0.78 6.78 8.64
N ILE A 32 0.20 5.93 8.34
CA ILE A 32 0.99 5.19 9.36
C ILE A 32 2.46 5.59 9.32
N SER A 33 3.19 5.29 10.40
CA SER A 33 4.64 5.51 10.41
C SER A 33 5.35 4.55 9.45
N LYS A 34 6.46 5.01 8.87
CA LYS A 34 7.31 4.19 7.98
C LYS A 34 7.76 2.89 8.67
N SER A 35 8.08 2.94 9.96
CA SER A 35 8.47 1.74 10.72
C SER A 35 7.33 0.74 10.88
N ASN A 36 6.09 1.22 11.06
CA ASN A 36 4.91 0.34 11.11
C ASN A 36 4.66 -0.30 9.73
N LEU A 37 4.76 0.48 8.66
CA LEU A 37 4.67 -0.04 7.30
C LEU A 37 5.71 -1.13 7.05
N ILE A 38 6.97 -0.90 7.44
CA ILE A 38 8.04 -1.89 7.28
C ILE A 38 7.70 -3.18 8.03
N LYS A 39 7.27 -3.09 9.30
CA LYS A 39 6.84 -4.26 10.07
C LYS A 39 5.71 -5.02 9.39
N LYS A 40 4.74 -4.32 8.79
CA LYS A 40 3.63 -4.93 8.03
C LYS A 40 4.09 -5.59 6.73
N THR A 41 5.13 -5.06 6.09
CA THR A 41 5.74 -5.73 4.94
C THR A 41 6.58 -6.95 5.34
N GLU A 42 7.20 -6.91 6.52
CA GLU A 42 7.98 -8.02 7.08
C GLU A 42 7.10 -9.14 7.64
N SER A 43 5.94 -8.81 8.22
CA SER A 43 4.94 -9.78 8.69
C SER A 43 4.16 -10.43 7.55
N GLY A 44 4.25 -9.90 6.33
CA GLY A 44 3.50 -10.36 5.16
C GLY A 44 2.06 -9.82 5.08
N GLU A 45 1.64 -8.97 6.02
CA GLU A 45 0.34 -8.28 5.96
C GLU A 45 0.21 -7.40 4.71
N ILE A 46 1.31 -6.75 4.30
CA ILE A 46 1.37 -5.97 3.06
C ILE A 46 2.38 -6.64 2.13
N LYS A 47 1.88 -7.19 1.02
CA LYS A 47 2.74 -7.74 -0.03
C LYS A 47 3.62 -6.63 -0.61
N SER A 48 4.91 -6.89 -0.70
CA SER A 48 5.90 -5.95 -1.20
C SER A 48 7.00 -6.67 -1.97
N ILE A 49 7.73 -5.92 -2.78
CA ILE A 49 8.93 -6.39 -3.49
C ILE A 49 10.14 -5.74 -2.83
N ARG A 50 11.10 -6.57 -2.43
CA ARG A 50 12.36 -6.12 -1.86
C ARG A 50 13.48 -6.30 -2.88
N ASN A 51 14.23 -5.23 -3.13
CA ASN A 51 15.46 -5.25 -3.91
C ASN A 51 16.60 -4.71 -3.04
N GLY A 52 17.31 -5.62 -2.37
CA GLY A 52 18.28 -5.29 -1.32
C GLY A 52 17.62 -4.53 -0.16
N ASN A 53 18.08 -3.30 0.08
CA ASN A 53 17.54 -2.43 1.13
C ASN A 53 16.29 -1.65 0.70
N LEU A 54 15.94 -1.68 -0.58
CA LEU A 54 14.78 -0.96 -1.12
C LEU A 54 13.54 -1.84 -1.04
N ILE A 55 12.50 -1.34 -0.37
CA ILE A 55 11.17 -1.93 -0.34
C ILE A 55 10.28 -1.09 -1.26
N LYS A 56 9.63 -1.76 -2.20
CA LYS A 56 8.65 -1.17 -3.12
C LYS A 56 7.33 -1.92 -2.98
N ILE A 57 6.24 -1.18 -2.88
CA ILE A 57 4.91 -1.75 -2.66
C ILE A 57 4.08 -1.55 -3.92
N PRO A 58 3.59 -2.61 -4.58
CA PRO A 58 2.66 -2.47 -5.69
C PRO A 58 1.37 -1.77 -5.24
N LYS A 59 0.83 -0.87 -6.07
CA LYS A 59 -0.43 -0.18 -5.78
C LYS A 59 -1.59 -1.13 -5.46
N GLU A 60 -1.64 -2.27 -6.16
CA GLU A 60 -2.68 -3.29 -5.96
C GLU A 60 -2.64 -3.85 -4.54
N CYS A 61 -1.44 -4.17 -4.04
CA CYS A 61 -1.26 -4.73 -2.71
C CYS A 61 -1.63 -3.75 -1.59
N LEU A 62 -1.48 -2.45 -1.83
CA LEU A 62 -1.97 -1.41 -0.92
C LEU A 62 -3.49 -1.37 -0.88
N ILE A 63 -4.14 -1.45 -2.05
CA ILE A 63 -5.59 -1.48 -2.16
C ILE A 63 -6.13 -2.72 -1.46
N GLU A 64 -5.58 -3.90 -1.75
CA GLU A 64 -5.95 -5.16 -1.11
C GLU A 64 -5.81 -5.08 0.41
N TYR A 65 -4.72 -4.52 0.91
CA TYR A 65 -4.52 -4.35 2.36
C TYR A 65 -5.60 -3.47 2.99
N VAL A 66 -5.94 -2.33 2.38
CA VAL A 66 -6.99 -1.43 2.89
C VAL A 66 -8.35 -2.11 2.86
N LEU A 67 -8.65 -2.88 1.81
CA LEU A 67 -9.91 -3.60 1.68
C LEU A 67 -10.03 -4.79 2.66
N ASN A 68 -8.93 -5.48 2.95
CA ASN A 68 -8.89 -6.63 3.86
C ASN A 68 -8.79 -6.25 5.34
N ALA A 69 -8.39 -5.02 5.66
CA ALA A 69 -8.33 -4.52 7.04
C ALA A 69 -9.70 -4.10 7.60
N MET A 70 -10.77 -4.18 6.79
CA MET A 70 -12.18 -4.02 7.19
C MET A 70 -12.83 -5.39 7.42
#